data_AF-A0A821N1B6-F1
#
_entry.id   AF-A0A821N1B6-F1
#
_cell.length_a   1.000
_cell.length_b   1.000
_cell.length_c   1.000
_cell.angle_alpha   90.00
_cell.angle_beta   90.00
_cell.angle_gamma   90.00
#
_symmetry.space_group_name_H-M   'P 1'
#
loop_
_entity.id
_entity.type
_entity.pdbx_description
1 polymer ?
#
loop_
_entity_poly.entity_id
_entity_poly.type
_entity_poly.pdbx_seq_one_letter_code
_entity_poly.pdbx_strand_id
1 'polypeptide(L)'
;LENIESYVDMVDVDSPIIQVSIWPAGDGDGNENADVYALRQAVQQLKQRIKQLYINDIKQLSSNKKINIQNKLLNNLYKTIDEFIDDLKSIPQTQDLIYKIKTFRFHYAQIDIRHNADDIMETLAHLTQVNGLTENFLSLSLEDQKKSIIEWLDNDNIINKLMFTNDEILNKSSKTAARVFGRLKLIKNDLDIFNKLIIA
;
A
#
# COMPACT_ATOMS: atom_id res chain seq x y z
N LEU A 1 36.55 -19.35 7.62
CA LEU A 1 35.73 -18.72 6.55
C LEU A 1 36.35 -19.08 5.19
N GLU A 2 36.53 -20.37 4.89
CA GLU A 2 37.32 -20.80 3.72
C GLU A 2 36.47 -20.96 2.43
N ASN A 3 35.14 -20.78 2.50
CA ASN A 3 34.24 -21.05 1.38
C ASN A 3 33.45 -19.82 0.90
N ILE A 4 33.89 -18.58 1.15
CA ILE A 4 33.14 -17.39 0.68
C ILE A 4 33.12 -17.32 -0.86
N GLU A 5 34.22 -17.71 -1.51
CA GLU A 5 34.34 -17.66 -2.98
C GLU A 5 33.31 -18.56 -3.70
N SER A 6 32.87 -19.67 -3.09
CA SER A 6 31.87 -20.56 -3.71
C SER A 6 30.44 -20.00 -3.73
N TYR A 7 30.18 -18.90 -3.00
CA TYR A 7 28.85 -18.27 -2.95
C TYR A 7 28.74 -17.03 -3.84
N VAL A 8 29.85 -16.54 -4.40
CA VAL A 8 29.88 -15.31 -5.22
C VAL A 8 29.00 -15.47 -6.47
N ASP A 9 28.96 -16.65 -7.06
CA ASP A 9 28.14 -16.95 -8.24
C ASP A 9 26.70 -17.40 -7.90
N MET A 10 26.36 -17.55 -6.62
CA MET A 10 25.03 -17.99 -6.16
C MET A 10 24.09 -16.85 -5.77
N VAL A 11 24.62 -15.66 -5.46
CA VAL A 11 23.83 -14.51 -5.04
C VAL A 11 23.66 -13.58 -6.24
N ASP A 12 22.43 -13.50 -6.75
CA ASP A 12 22.05 -12.45 -7.70
C ASP A 12 22.08 -11.09 -6.99
N VAL A 13 23.21 -10.40 -7.10
CA VAL A 13 23.42 -9.05 -6.54
C VAL A 13 22.66 -7.95 -7.29
N ASP A 14 22.05 -8.27 -8.44
CA ASP A 14 21.21 -7.32 -9.17
C ASP A 14 19.77 -7.28 -8.64
N SER A 15 19.39 -8.24 -7.79
CA SER A 15 18.08 -8.30 -7.14
C SER A 15 18.15 -7.79 -5.69
N PRO A 16 17.16 -6.99 -5.22
CA PRO A 16 17.10 -6.56 -3.83
C PRO A 16 17.01 -7.75 -2.87
N ILE A 17 18.03 -7.89 -2.02
CA ILE A 17 18.07 -8.94 -0.98
C ILE A 17 17.12 -8.60 0.19
N ILE A 18 16.78 -7.33 0.37
CA ILE A 18 15.96 -6.84 1.48
C ILE A 18 14.73 -6.14 0.91
N GLN A 19 13.57 -6.40 1.52
CA GLN A 19 12.37 -5.59 1.39
C GLN A 19 11.91 -5.16 2.77
N VAL A 20 11.48 -3.90 2.89
CA VAL A 20 11.08 -3.32 4.17
C VAL A 20 9.56 -3.15 4.19
N SER A 21 8.92 -3.73 5.22
CA SER A 21 7.51 -3.51 5.52
C SER A 21 7.37 -2.92 6.92
N ILE A 22 6.40 -2.03 7.11
CA ILE A 22 6.16 -1.33 8.36
C ILE A 22 4.67 -1.41 8.75
N TRP A 23 4.41 -1.29 10.04
CA TRP A 23 3.07 -1.27 10.63
C TRP A 23 2.55 0.11 11.07
N PRO A 24 3.36 1.16 11.32
CA PRO A 24 2.83 2.48 11.65
C PRO A 24 1.79 2.97 10.65
N ALA A 25 0.68 3.50 11.17
CA ALA A 25 -0.55 3.87 10.45
C ALA A 25 -1.30 2.72 9.75
N GLY A 26 -0.64 1.61 9.46
CA GLY A 26 -1.24 0.38 8.92
C GLY A 26 -1.88 -0.52 9.99
N ASP A 27 -1.39 -0.51 11.23
CA ASP A 27 -1.97 -1.29 12.32
C ASP A 27 -3.14 -0.55 12.97
N GLY A 28 -4.36 -1.00 12.65
CA GLY A 28 -5.61 -0.47 13.17
C GLY A 28 -6.29 -1.35 14.21
N ASP A 29 -5.69 -2.48 14.57
CA ASP A 29 -6.21 -3.39 15.59
C ASP A 29 -6.21 -2.70 16.97
N GLY A 30 -7.40 -2.52 17.55
CA GLY A 30 -7.57 -1.84 18.84
C GLY A 30 -7.22 -0.34 18.81
N ASN A 31 -6.99 0.26 17.63
CA ASN A 31 -6.54 1.65 17.51
C ASN A 31 -7.45 2.47 16.59
N GLU A 32 -8.39 3.19 17.18
CA GLU A 32 -9.31 4.09 16.48
C GLU A 32 -8.61 5.27 15.77
N ASN A 33 -7.44 5.70 16.27
CA ASN A 33 -6.66 6.80 15.67
C ASN A 33 -5.95 6.39 14.38
N ALA A 34 -5.84 5.09 14.11
CA ALA A 34 -5.39 4.59 12.83
C ALA A 34 -6.56 4.72 11.83
N ASP A 35 -6.81 5.93 11.37
CA ASP A 35 -7.87 6.26 10.43
C ASP A 35 -7.34 6.46 9.00
N VAL A 36 -8.25 6.79 8.06
CA VAL A 36 -7.90 7.03 6.66
C VAL A 36 -6.98 8.25 6.48
N TYR A 37 -7.04 9.23 7.37
CA TYR A 37 -6.20 10.43 7.31
C TYR A 37 -4.77 10.09 7.75
N ALA A 38 -4.61 9.41 8.89
CA ALA A 38 -3.32 8.92 9.37
C ALA A 38 -2.62 8.04 8.32
N LEU A 39 -3.35 7.10 7.72
CA LEU A 39 -2.81 6.23 6.67
C LEU A 39 -2.38 7.03 5.43
N ARG A 40 -3.20 7.97 4.98
CA ARG A 40 -2.86 8.85 3.84
C ARG A 40 -1.64 9.72 4.13
N GLN A 41 -1.54 10.28 5.33
CA GLN A 41 -0.40 11.08 5.76
C GLN A 41 0.88 10.25 5.81
N ALA A 42 0.82 9.02 6.31
CA ALA A 42 1.96 8.11 6.32
C ALA A 42 2.45 7.79 4.89
N VAL A 43 1.53 7.43 3.98
CA VAL A 43 1.84 7.20 2.55
C VAL A 43 2.53 8.42 1.93
N GLN A 44 1.98 9.62 2.15
CA GLN A 44 2.55 10.86 1.62
C GLN A 44 3.95 11.13 2.18
N GLN A 45 4.16 10.96 3.48
CA GLN A 45 5.46 11.17 4.13
C GLN A 45 6.52 10.20 3.61
N LEU A 46 6.20 8.91 3.46
CA LEU A 46 7.12 7.92 2.92
C LEU A 46 7.53 8.26 1.48
N LYS A 47 6.56 8.57 0.61
CA LYS A 47 6.80 8.97 -0.78
C LYS A 47 7.64 10.25 -0.90
N GLN A 48 7.34 11.25 -0.07
CA GLN A 48 8.13 12.49 -0.03
C GLN A 48 9.55 12.23 0.46
N ARG A 49 9.69 11.41 1.51
CA ARG A 49 11.00 11.11 2.11
C ARG A 49 11.91 10.38 1.14
N ILE A 50 11.43 9.32 0.49
CA ILE A 50 12.27 8.56 -0.45
C ILE A 50 12.66 9.39 -1.67
N LYS A 51 11.74 10.22 -2.18
CA LYS A 51 12.04 11.18 -3.25
C LYS A 51 13.17 12.12 -2.85
N GLN A 52 13.14 12.68 -1.66
CA GLN A 52 14.19 13.56 -1.17
C GLN A 52 15.54 12.85 -1.04
N LEU A 53 15.54 11.60 -0.59
CA LEU A 53 16.75 10.78 -0.49
C LEU A 53 17.36 10.52 -1.87
N TYR A 54 16.56 10.11 -2.86
CA TYR A 54 17.05 9.93 -4.22
C TYR A 54 17.55 11.23 -4.85
N ILE A 55 16.88 12.36 -4.62
CA ILE A 55 17.37 13.67 -5.09
C ILE A 55 18.74 13.99 -4.48
N ASN A 56 18.94 13.71 -3.19
CA ASN A 56 20.23 13.92 -2.54
C ASN A 56 21.32 13.04 -3.15
N ASP A 57 21.03 11.78 -3.45
CA ASP A 57 21.97 10.87 -4.12
C ASP A 57 22.27 11.35 -5.56
N ILE A 58 21.25 11.76 -6.33
CA ILE A 58 21.41 12.28 -7.70
C ILE A 58 22.30 13.53 -7.73
N LYS A 59 22.20 14.42 -6.73
CA LYS A 59 23.03 15.63 -6.66
C LYS A 59 24.52 15.33 -6.61
N GLN A 60 24.91 14.20 -6.01
CA GLN A 60 26.31 13.77 -5.88
C GLN A 60 26.88 13.17 -7.17
N LEU A 61 26.04 12.87 -8.16
CA LEU A 61 26.51 12.31 -9.44
C LEU A 61 27.40 13.30 -10.19
N SER A 62 28.45 12.79 -10.83
CA SER A 62 29.42 13.55 -11.64
C SER A 62 29.00 13.64 -13.12
N SER A 63 27.74 13.96 -13.39
CA SER A 63 27.18 14.07 -14.75
C SER A 63 26.27 15.28 -14.90
N ASN A 64 26.31 15.94 -16.06
CA ASN A 64 25.39 17.03 -16.42
C ASN A 64 23.93 16.54 -16.56
N LYS A 65 23.72 15.27 -16.92
CA LYS A 65 22.40 14.65 -17.05
C LYS A 65 21.61 14.62 -15.73
N LYS A 66 22.30 14.72 -14.58
CA LYS A 66 21.68 14.68 -13.24
C LYS A 66 20.60 15.74 -13.06
N ILE A 67 20.76 16.91 -13.69
CA ILE A 67 19.78 18.01 -13.62
C ILE A 67 18.45 17.56 -14.25
N ASN A 68 18.51 16.94 -15.43
CA ASN A 68 17.32 16.43 -16.11
C ASN A 68 16.65 15.31 -15.29
N ILE A 69 17.43 14.36 -14.78
CA ILE A 69 16.92 13.25 -13.97
C ILE A 69 16.26 13.77 -12.68
N GLN A 70 16.89 14.73 -12.00
CA GLN A 70 16.34 15.38 -10.82
C GLN A 70 15.02 16.08 -11.14
N ASN A 71 14.93 16.80 -12.26
CA ASN A 71 13.71 17.48 -12.68
C ASN A 71 12.58 16.48 -12.99
N LYS A 72 12.88 15.38 -13.69
CA LYS A 72 11.91 14.30 -13.93
C LYS A 72 11.38 13.72 -12.62
N LEU A 73 12.26 13.45 -11.67
CA LEU A 73 11.89 12.89 -10.37
C LEU A 73 11.05 13.88 -9.52
N LEU A 74 11.45 15.16 -9.48
CA LEU A 74 10.72 16.21 -8.76
C LEU A 74 9.27 16.33 -9.26
N ASN A 75 9.10 16.33 -10.58
CA ASN A 75 7.81 16.50 -11.25
C ASN A 75 7.02 15.19 -11.42
N ASN A 76 7.44 14.08 -10.79
CA ASN A 76 6.80 12.76 -10.91
C ASN A 76 6.64 12.28 -12.37
N LEU A 77 7.64 12.52 -13.21
CA LEU A 77 7.58 12.16 -14.64
C LEU A 77 7.95 10.70 -14.91
N TYR A 78 8.43 9.96 -13.91
CA TYR A 78 8.65 8.52 -13.99
C TYR A 78 7.39 7.77 -13.55
N LYS A 79 6.87 6.92 -14.42
CA LYS A 79 5.72 6.05 -14.14
C LYS A 79 6.14 4.74 -13.48
N THR A 80 7.31 4.24 -13.84
CA THR A 80 7.88 3.00 -13.30
C THR A 80 9.29 3.23 -12.78
N ILE A 81 9.77 2.33 -11.93
CA ILE A 81 11.17 2.36 -11.48
C ILE A 81 12.13 2.08 -12.65
N ASP A 82 11.71 1.31 -13.66
CA ASP A 82 12.54 0.98 -14.82
C ASP A 82 12.87 2.21 -15.66
N GLU A 83 11.87 3.08 -15.91
CA GLU A 83 12.10 4.36 -16.59
C GLU A 83 13.12 5.24 -15.85
N PHE A 84 13.13 5.18 -14.52
CA PHE A 84 14.09 5.92 -13.70
C PHE A 84 15.48 5.28 -13.72
N ILE A 85 15.54 3.95 -13.63
CA ILE A 85 16.78 3.18 -13.71
C ILE A 85 17.45 3.33 -15.07
N ASP A 86 16.69 3.34 -16.17
CA ASP A 86 17.24 3.45 -17.52
C ASP A 86 17.96 4.78 -17.76
N ASP A 87 17.42 5.88 -17.24
CA ASP A 87 18.10 7.17 -17.26
C ASP A 87 19.43 7.13 -16.48
N LEU A 88 19.44 6.45 -15.33
CA LEU A 88 20.62 6.32 -14.46
C LEU A 88 21.71 5.40 -15.02
N LYS A 89 21.35 4.35 -15.77
CA LYS A 89 22.32 3.46 -16.45
C LYS A 89 23.23 4.22 -17.41
N SER A 90 22.77 5.37 -17.92
CA SER A 90 23.55 6.22 -18.82
C SER A 90 24.59 7.11 -18.11
N ILE A 91 24.72 6.99 -16.79
CA ILE A 91 25.65 7.73 -15.94
C ILE A 91 26.60 6.73 -15.24
N PRO A 92 27.92 6.97 -15.22
CA PRO A 92 28.86 6.12 -14.48
C PRO A 92 28.58 6.10 -12.98
N GLN A 93 28.91 4.97 -12.32
CA GLN A 93 28.88 4.82 -10.85
C GLN A 93 27.49 5.02 -10.22
N THR A 94 26.44 4.54 -10.88
CA THR A 94 25.05 4.61 -10.38
C THR A 94 24.53 3.31 -9.79
N GLN A 95 25.33 2.23 -9.78
CA GLN A 95 24.93 0.90 -9.29
C GLN A 95 24.29 0.94 -7.90
N ASP A 96 24.89 1.62 -6.93
CA ASP A 96 24.36 1.71 -5.56
C ASP A 96 23.00 2.43 -5.51
N LEU A 97 22.85 3.50 -6.28
CA LEU A 97 21.58 4.23 -6.38
C LEU A 97 20.50 3.37 -7.06
N ILE A 98 20.87 2.66 -8.13
CA ILE A 98 19.97 1.72 -8.81
C ILE A 98 19.52 0.62 -7.85
N TYR A 99 20.44 0.06 -7.05
CA TYR A 99 20.11 -0.96 -6.05
C TYR A 99 19.15 -0.42 -4.97
N LYS A 100 19.39 0.80 -4.46
CA LYS A 100 18.46 1.49 -3.55
C LYS A 100 17.08 1.68 -4.19
N ILE A 101 17.01 2.08 -5.46
CA ILE A 101 15.74 2.28 -6.18
C ILE A 101 14.97 0.97 -6.32
N LYS A 102 15.66 -0.13 -6.67
CA LYS A 102 15.04 -1.46 -6.72
C LYS A 102 14.53 -1.90 -5.34
N THR A 103 15.27 -1.57 -4.28
CA THR A 103 14.96 -1.94 -2.88
C THR A 103 13.77 -1.15 -2.31
N PHE A 104 13.79 0.17 -2.42
CA PHE A 104 12.86 1.08 -1.72
C PHE A 104 11.78 1.67 -2.63
N ARG A 105 11.91 1.48 -3.96
CA ARG A 105 10.94 1.90 -4.99
C ARG A 105 10.55 3.37 -4.82
N PHE A 106 9.34 3.77 -5.19
CA PHE A 106 8.86 5.15 -5.01
C PHE A 106 8.12 5.39 -3.68
N HIS A 107 8.16 4.43 -2.76
CA HIS A 107 7.34 4.46 -1.55
C HIS A 107 8.11 4.17 -0.25
N TYR A 108 9.43 4.07 -0.30
CA TYR A 108 10.34 3.82 0.82
C TYR A 108 10.19 2.42 1.45
N ALA A 109 9.04 2.13 2.03
CA ALA A 109 8.71 0.86 2.65
C ALA A 109 7.26 0.53 2.29
N GLN A 110 6.91 -0.75 2.35
CA GLN A 110 5.51 -1.15 2.24
C GLN A 110 4.81 -1.02 3.60
N ILE A 111 3.50 -0.84 3.59
CA ILE A 111 2.65 -0.78 4.77
C ILE A 111 1.81 -2.05 4.82
N ASP A 112 1.90 -2.79 5.92
CA ASP A 112 0.96 -3.87 6.22
C ASP A 112 -0.30 -3.27 6.85
N ILE A 113 -1.48 -3.64 6.33
CA ILE A 113 -2.76 -3.21 6.86
C ILE A 113 -3.28 -4.27 7.81
N ARG A 114 -3.63 -3.89 9.03
CA ARG A 114 -4.12 -4.82 10.05
C ARG A 114 -5.39 -4.30 10.72
N HIS A 115 -6.38 -5.18 10.86
CA HIS A 115 -7.65 -4.97 11.57
C HIS A 115 -8.06 -6.27 12.26
N ASN A 116 -8.78 -6.20 13.39
CA ASN A 116 -9.35 -7.42 13.99
C ASN A 116 -10.61 -7.89 13.23
N ALA A 117 -10.96 -9.15 13.42
CA ALA A 117 -12.12 -9.76 12.77
C ALA A 117 -13.44 -9.05 13.13
N ASP A 118 -13.60 -8.57 14.37
CA ASP A 118 -14.82 -7.92 14.84
C ASP A 118 -15.09 -6.60 14.08
N ASP A 119 -14.07 -5.75 13.93
CA ASP A 119 -14.12 -4.51 13.15
C ASP A 119 -14.50 -4.79 11.69
N ILE A 120 -13.98 -5.87 11.09
CA ILE A 120 -14.28 -6.27 9.71
C ILE A 120 -15.74 -6.75 9.59
N MET A 121 -16.21 -7.56 10.53
CA MET A 121 -17.57 -8.08 10.54
C MET A 121 -18.59 -6.97 10.80
N GLU A 122 -18.30 -6.04 11.71
CA GLU A 122 -19.08 -4.81 11.92
C GLU A 122 -19.13 -4.00 10.62
N THR A 123 -18.00 -3.81 9.96
CA THR A 123 -17.92 -3.09 8.69
C THR A 123 -18.82 -3.71 7.63
N LEU A 124 -18.76 -5.03 7.45
CA LEU A 124 -19.61 -5.73 6.48
C LEU A 124 -21.10 -5.62 6.82
N ALA A 125 -21.46 -5.72 8.10
CA ALA A 125 -22.84 -5.60 8.56
C ALA A 125 -23.42 -4.20 8.25
N HIS A 126 -22.69 -3.14 8.58
CA HIS A 126 -23.13 -1.79 8.31
C HIS A 126 -23.11 -1.47 6.81
N LEU A 127 -22.11 -1.96 6.06
CA LEU A 127 -22.02 -1.76 4.61
C LEU A 127 -23.23 -2.40 3.88
N THR A 128 -23.61 -3.60 4.28
CA THR A 128 -24.75 -4.32 3.69
C THR A 128 -26.08 -3.70 4.12
N GLN A 129 -26.19 -3.21 5.36
CA GLN A 129 -27.35 -2.50 5.88
C GLN A 129 -27.62 -1.19 5.14
N VAL A 130 -26.62 -0.30 5.04
CA VAL A 130 -26.82 1.01 4.38
C VAL A 130 -27.08 0.88 2.88
N ASN A 131 -26.70 -0.25 2.28
CA ASN A 131 -27.00 -0.59 0.90
C ASN A 131 -28.27 -1.44 0.74
N GLY A 132 -29.03 -1.69 1.81
CA GLY A 132 -30.31 -2.40 1.75
C GLY A 132 -30.20 -3.84 1.29
N LEU A 133 -29.08 -4.52 1.57
CA LEU A 133 -28.91 -5.95 1.27
C LEU A 133 -29.41 -6.84 2.41
N THR A 134 -29.21 -6.40 3.65
CA THR A 134 -29.71 -7.09 4.85
C THR A 134 -29.85 -6.10 5.99
N GLU A 135 -30.87 -6.25 6.83
CA GLU A 135 -31.05 -5.37 7.99
C GLU A 135 -30.13 -5.73 9.16
N ASN A 136 -29.77 -7.02 9.30
CA ASN A 136 -28.97 -7.50 10.42
C ASN A 136 -28.10 -8.72 10.05
N PHE A 137 -26.98 -8.46 9.36
CA PHE A 137 -26.04 -9.50 8.94
C PHE A 137 -25.51 -10.34 10.10
N LEU A 138 -25.19 -9.71 11.24
CA LEU A 138 -24.57 -10.39 12.38
C LEU A 138 -25.54 -11.33 13.12
N SER A 139 -26.85 -11.18 12.94
CA SER A 139 -27.84 -12.11 13.49
C SER A 139 -28.00 -13.41 12.71
N LEU A 140 -27.46 -13.47 11.49
CA LEU A 140 -27.51 -14.68 10.67
C LEU A 140 -26.63 -15.78 11.28
N SER A 141 -26.99 -17.05 11.02
CA SER A 141 -26.11 -18.17 11.35
C SER A 141 -24.80 -18.08 10.55
N LEU A 142 -23.72 -18.70 11.02
CA LEU A 142 -22.44 -18.67 10.31
C LEU A 142 -22.55 -19.22 8.87
N GLU A 143 -23.37 -20.24 8.66
CA GLU A 143 -23.60 -20.80 7.33
C GLU A 143 -24.38 -19.85 6.42
N ASP A 144 -25.38 -19.15 6.97
CA ASP A 144 -26.12 -18.13 6.22
C ASP A 144 -25.25 -16.90 5.90
N GLN A 145 -24.41 -16.47 6.85
CA GLN A 145 -23.43 -15.40 6.61
C GLN A 145 -22.51 -15.74 5.44
N LYS A 146 -21.94 -16.95 5.43
CA LYS A 146 -21.09 -17.43 4.33
C LYS A 146 -21.84 -17.46 3.01
N LYS A 147 -23.06 -18.00 3.01
CA LYS A 147 -23.90 -18.08 1.81
C LYS A 147 -24.19 -16.70 1.24
N SER A 148 -24.56 -15.72 2.08
CA SER A 148 -24.78 -14.34 1.66
C SER A 148 -23.51 -13.71 1.10
N ILE A 149 -22.36 -13.89 1.74
CA ILE A 149 -21.08 -13.37 1.22
C ILE A 149 -20.78 -13.94 -0.17
N ILE A 150 -20.92 -15.25 -0.37
CA ILE A 150 -20.69 -15.89 -1.67
C ILE A 150 -21.63 -15.30 -2.73
N GLU A 151 -22.93 -15.20 -2.43
CA GLU A 151 -23.93 -14.63 -3.33
C GLU A 151 -23.60 -13.17 -3.72
N TRP A 152 -23.11 -12.37 -2.77
CA TRP A 152 -22.72 -10.99 -3.04
C TRP A 152 -21.44 -10.88 -3.86
N LEU A 153 -20.46 -11.76 -3.63
CA LEU A 153 -19.21 -11.81 -4.38
C LEU A 153 -19.44 -12.22 -5.84
N ASP A 154 -20.41 -13.08 -6.11
CA ASP A 154 -20.78 -13.54 -7.46
C ASP A 154 -21.66 -12.53 -8.23
N ASN A 155 -21.98 -11.38 -7.63
CA ASN A 155 -22.89 -10.38 -8.22
C ASN A 155 -22.23 -9.01 -8.40
N ASP A 156 -21.80 -8.72 -9.63
CA ASP A 156 -21.15 -7.45 -10.00
C ASP A 156 -21.97 -6.21 -9.66
N ASN A 157 -23.31 -6.27 -9.74
CA ASN A 157 -24.16 -5.13 -9.39
C ASN A 157 -24.08 -4.83 -7.88
N ILE A 158 -24.03 -5.88 -7.05
CA ILE A 158 -23.87 -5.75 -5.61
C ILE A 158 -22.47 -5.22 -5.28
N ILE A 159 -21.42 -5.80 -5.87
CA ILE A 159 -20.04 -5.33 -5.69
C ILE A 159 -19.90 -3.85 -6.05
N ASN A 160 -20.41 -3.44 -7.21
CA ASN A 160 -20.38 -2.04 -7.64
C ASN A 160 -21.13 -1.14 -6.65
N LYS A 161 -22.33 -1.56 -6.20
CA LYS A 161 -23.10 -0.81 -5.20
C LYS A 161 -22.31 -0.62 -3.90
N LEU A 162 -21.71 -1.67 -3.37
CA LEU A 162 -20.92 -1.64 -2.14
C LEU A 162 -19.66 -0.76 -2.29
N MET A 163 -18.95 -0.87 -3.42
CA MET A 163 -17.74 -0.11 -3.71
C MET A 163 -17.97 1.41 -3.69
N PHE A 164 -19.15 1.87 -4.12
CA PHE A 164 -19.52 3.28 -4.17
C PHE A 164 -20.36 3.74 -2.97
N THR A 165 -20.36 2.98 -1.87
CA THR A 165 -21.06 3.38 -0.64
C THR A 165 -20.59 4.75 -0.16
N ASN A 166 -21.56 5.61 0.15
CA ASN A 166 -21.33 6.95 0.65
C ASN A 166 -20.74 6.91 2.07
N ASP A 167 -19.59 7.55 2.27
CA ASP A 167 -18.87 7.56 3.55
C ASP A 167 -19.62 8.26 4.67
N GLU A 168 -20.39 9.32 4.37
CA GLU A 168 -21.16 10.03 5.40
C GLU A 168 -22.31 9.16 5.92
N ILE A 169 -22.97 8.41 5.04
CA ILE A 169 -24.03 7.48 5.42
C ILE A 169 -23.44 6.34 6.26
N LEU A 170 -22.32 5.76 5.83
CA LEU A 170 -21.66 4.70 6.57
C LEU A 170 -21.17 5.18 7.94
N ASN A 171 -20.59 6.39 8.01
CA ASN A 171 -20.10 6.98 9.26
C ASN A 171 -21.21 7.31 10.25
N LYS A 172 -22.40 7.69 9.76
CA LYS A 172 -23.60 7.85 10.59
C LYS A 172 -24.09 6.52 11.17
N SER A 173 -23.86 5.42 10.44
CA SER A 173 -24.26 4.07 10.83
C SER A 173 -23.25 3.44 11.81
N SER A 174 -21.96 3.47 11.49
CA SER A 174 -20.86 3.07 12.36
C SER A 174 -19.57 3.81 12.00
N LYS A 175 -18.92 4.38 13.03
CA LYS A 175 -17.59 5.00 12.89
C LYS A 175 -16.51 3.96 12.55
N THR A 176 -16.60 2.76 13.13
CA THR A 176 -15.69 1.65 12.84
C THR A 176 -15.79 1.25 11.38
N ALA A 177 -17.02 1.07 10.88
CA ALA A 177 -17.27 0.72 9.49
C ALA A 177 -16.70 1.76 8.52
N ALA A 178 -16.94 3.05 8.79
CA ALA A 178 -16.39 4.13 7.98
C ALA A 178 -14.86 4.20 8.04
N ARG A 179 -14.25 3.97 9.21
CA ARG A 179 -12.78 3.94 9.38
C ARG A 179 -12.16 2.82 8.55
N VAL A 180 -12.63 1.58 8.72
CA VAL A 180 -12.09 0.40 8.02
C VAL A 180 -12.35 0.52 6.51
N PHE A 181 -13.58 0.83 6.10
CA PHE A 181 -13.92 0.94 4.69
C PHE A 181 -13.17 2.09 4.00
N GLY A 182 -13.04 3.25 4.66
CA GLY A 182 -12.26 4.38 4.15
C GLY A 182 -10.78 4.03 3.95
N ARG A 183 -10.19 3.28 4.89
CA ARG A 183 -8.83 2.77 4.76
C ARG A 183 -8.69 1.79 3.59
N LEU A 184 -9.60 0.84 3.44
CA LEU A 184 -9.59 -0.11 2.31
C LEU A 184 -9.75 0.59 0.94
N LYS A 185 -10.58 1.65 0.87
CA LYS A 185 -10.70 2.47 -0.36
C LYS A 185 -9.43 3.21 -0.71
N LEU A 186 -8.62 3.61 0.28
CA LEU A 186 -7.32 4.24 0.03
C LEU A 186 -6.36 3.25 -0.64
N ILE A 187 -6.35 1.98 -0.22
CA ILE A 187 -5.47 0.93 -0.74
C ILE A 187 -5.60 0.78 -2.26
N LYS A 188 -6.84 0.81 -2.78
CA LYS A 188 -7.13 0.68 -4.21
C LYS A 188 -6.36 1.68 -5.10
N ASN A 189 -6.03 2.86 -4.58
CA ASN A 189 -5.41 3.92 -5.37
C ASN A 189 -3.88 3.83 -5.44
N ASP A 190 -3.25 2.94 -4.66
CA ASP A 190 -1.79 2.94 -4.48
C ASP A 190 -1.27 1.54 -4.13
N LEU A 191 -1.56 0.56 -4.99
CA LEU A 191 -1.32 -0.86 -4.68
C LEU A 191 0.15 -1.21 -4.39
N ASP A 192 1.12 -0.45 -4.91
CA ASP A 192 2.55 -0.75 -4.75
C ASP A 192 3.06 -0.53 -3.31
N ILE A 193 2.44 0.39 -2.55
CA ILE A 193 2.86 0.66 -1.16
C ILE A 193 2.25 -0.29 -0.14
N PHE A 194 1.22 -1.08 -0.49
CA PHE A 194 0.56 -1.98 0.45
C PHE A 194 0.94 -3.43 0.17
N ASN A 195 1.31 -4.19 1.21
CA ASN A 195 1.80 -5.56 1.04
C ASN A 195 0.77 -6.60 1.47
N LYS A 196 0.28 -6.52 2.71
CA LYS A 196 -0.63 -7.50 3.30
C LYS A 196 -1.85 -6.85 3.92
N LEU A 197 -2.96 -7.57 3.89
CA LEU A 197 -4.10 -7.36 4.76
C LEU A 197 -4.11 -8.48 5.82
N ILE A 198 -3.91 -8.10 7.07
CA ILE A 198 -3.82 -8.99 8.23
C ILE A 198 -5.12 -8.87 9.02
N ILE A 199 -5.75 -10.01 9.28
CA ILE A 199 -6.91 -10.11 10.17
C ILE A 199 -6.38 -10.67 11.49
N ALA A 200 -6.47 -9.85 12.54
CA ALA A 200 -6.07 -10.21 13.90
C ALA A 200 -7.14 -11.03 14.62
#